data_AF-A0A661KDW4-F1
#
_entry.id   AF-A0A661KDW4-F1
#
_cell.length_a   1.000
_cell.length_b   1.000
_cell.length_c   1.000
_cell.angle_alpha   90.00
_cell.angle_beta   90.00
_cell.angle_gamma   90.00
#
_symmetry.space_group_name_H-M   'P 1'
#
loop_
_entity.id
_entity.type
_entity.pdbx_description
1 polymer ?
#
loop_
_entity_poly.entity_id
_entity_poly.type
_entity_poly.pdbx_seq_one_letter_code
_entity_poly.pdbx_strand_id
1 'polypeptide(L)'
;MESIPNPSHISEKPWRSPEKSAKPDSGQTANKYIKLGTTVGLAVLFAALPFKHNKGIVYASEILLASTFVLDLCINKSKKTLVETLKENPFTWIIAIYSATALFSVFFSYNPLYSFKQFIYEILINVFLYYTALFLVIRGHTTVEKITRSLILTNILFIAVFFLQGLQWYIFPDHAFMSTIHGSIKTHNVFETYSALTRWSNLFSYKTPSTYCLFFVALGFGVFFSSKSSFQVFKTITISLFNLIVIVLSVLKAPIVAICLTAICVCFLPFDTKRRLELFIAGSLIAALLIFIALFSPISKGFIRGENLSAILHGKYSKSGSFGSRLHGYPLYVKHVLKHPFIGVGIGRRNIKKALPDLVKKTGFPHGHNVFLNTIVQQGIQSAIALLIFILLKFKRGFRTLKELTVLDSAIGIYLSTYIIWLCMFWLRSSFDDMFRHSISTFYWVLAAFFTFCVMSQQQEEKNG
;
A
#
# COMPACT_ATOMS: atom_id res chain seq x y z
N MET A 1 55.29 -24.58 19.27
CA MET A 1 55.91 -23.24 19.07
C MET A 1 55.62 -22.83 17.65
N GLU A 2 54.58 -22.03 17.46
CA GLU A 2 54.17 -21.51 16.16
C GLU A 2 54.95 -20.24 15.83
N SER A 3 55.47 -20.16 14.61
CA SER A 3 56.32 -19.10 14.10
C SER A 3 55.53 -17.81 13.86
N ILE A 4 55.97 -16.72 14.48
CA ILE A 4 55.48 -15.36 14.29
C ILE A 4 55.86 -14.86 12.88
N PRO A 5 54.94 -14.28 12.08
CA PRO A 5 55.28 -13.69 10.79
C PRO A 5 55.94 -12.32 10.95
N ASN A 6 56.99 -12.12 10.14
CA ASN A 6 57.87 -10.97 10.07
C ASN A 6 57.17 -9.71 9.50
N PRO A 7 57.14 -8.56 10.20
CA PRO A 7 56.57 -7.32 9.69
C PRO A 7 57.68 -6.45 9.09
N SER A 8 57.99 -6.63 7.82
CA SER A 8 58.88 -5.70 7.10
C SER A 8 58.56 -5.66 5.62
N HIS A 9 57.62 -4.79 5.23
CA HIS A 9 57.62 -4.07 3.94
C HIS A 9 56.55 -2.97 3.97
N ILE A 10 56.86 -1.86 4.64
CA ILE A 10 56.17 -0.59 4.40
C ILE A 10 56.85 0.01 3.16
N SER A 11 56.26 -0.21 1.99
CA SER A 11 56.70 0.47 0.77
C SER A 11 56.28 1.94 0.85
N GLU A 12 57.24 2.85 0.91
CA GLU A 12 57.01 4.27 0.71
C GLU A 12 56.40 4.49 -0.68
N LYS A 13 55.12 4.90 -0.72
CA LYS A 13 54.49 5.31 -1.97
C LYS A 13 55.05 6.69 -2.35
N PRO A 14 55.51 6.88 -3.60
CA PRO A 14 55.99 8.19 -4.04
C PRO A 14 54.85 9.20 -4.01
N TRP A 15 55.19 10.41 -3.54
CA TRP A 15 54.35 11.60 -3.57
C TRP A 15 53.81 11.82 -4.99
N ARG A 16 52.54 11.48 -5.22
CA ARG A 16 51.85 11.81 -6.47
C ARG A 16 51.66 13.33 -6.51
N SER A 17 52.24 13.98 -7.51
CA SER A 17 51.93 15.35 -7.88
C SER A 17 50.41 15.55 -7.97
N PRO A 18 49.85 16.69 -7.54
CA PRO A 18 48.42 16.96 -7.62
C PRO A 18 47.98 16.89 -9.08
N GLU A 19 47.33 15.79 -9.46
CA GLU A 19 46.60 15.67 -10.72
C GLU A 19 45.65 16.86 -10.81
N LYS A 20 45.86 17.72 -11.81
CA LYS A 20 44.93 18.78 -12.18
C LYS A 20 43.54 18.16 -12.26
N SER A 21 42.67 18.53 -11.32
CA SER A 21 41.32 17.98 -11.20
C SER A 21 40.60 18.17 -12.53
N ALA A 22 40.42 17.06 -13.27
CA ALA A 22 39.62 17.06 -14.48
C ALA A 22 38.24 17.63 -14.13
N LYS A 23 37.78 18.62 -14.90
CA LYS A 23 36.46 19.23 -14.71
C LYS A 23 35.44 18.09 -14.60
N PRO A 24 34.61 18.04 -13.54
CA PRO A 24 33.64 16.99 -13.38
C PRO A 24 32.76 16.95 -14.63
N ASP A 25 32.73 15.78 -15.28
CA ASP A 25 31.89 15.54 -16.44
C ASP A 25 30.45 15.96 -16.10
N SER A 26 29.89 16.86 -16.91
CA SER A 26 28.54 17.39 -16.75
C SER A 26 27.49 16.29 -16.52
N GLY A 27 27.70 15.08 -17.07
CA GLY A 27 26.84 13.91 -16.85
C GLY A 27 26.87 13.37 -15.41
N GLN A 28 28.00 13.39 -14.71
CA GLN A 28 28.09 12.92 -13.32
C GLN A 28 27.31 13.83 -12.38
N THR A 29 27.41 15.14 -12.59
CA THR A 29 26.68 16.14 -11.81
C THR A 29 25.17 15.97 -11.98
N ALA A 30 24.69 15.80 -13.21
CA ALA A 30 23.28 15.57 -13.50
C ALA A 30 22.74 14.28 -12.83
N ASN A 31 23.49 13.18 -12.91
CA ASN A 31 23.12 11.91 -12.28
C ASN A 31 23.01 12.02 -10.75
N LYS A 32 23.86 12.82 -10.11
CA LYS A 32 23.75 13.10 -8.67
C LYS A 32 22.43 13.77 -8.31
N TYR A 33 21.99 14.75 -9.11
CA TYR A 33 20.70 15.44 -8.88
C TYR A 33 19.49 14.54 -9.15
N ILE A 34 19.53 13.72 -10.20
CA ILE A 34 18.46 12.74 -10.50
C ILE A 34 18.30 11.75 -9.32
N LYS A 35 19.42 11.23 -8.81
CA LYS A 35 19.45 10.33 -7.65
C LYS A 35 18.90 10.98 -6.39
N LEU A 36 19.31 12.22 -6.11
CA LEU A 36 18.83 12.98 -4.97
C LEU A 36 17.33 13.26 -5.07
N GLY A 37 16.88 13.81 -6.21
CA GLY A 37 15.46 14.13 -6.43
C GLY A 37 14.57 12.88 -6.35
N THR A 38 15.03 11.74 -6.86
CA THR A 38 14.32 10.46 -6.73
C THR A 38 14.20 10.02 -5.27
N THR A 39 15.29 10.08 -4.52
CA THR A 39 15.32 9.68 -3.10
C THR A 39 14.44 10.58 -2.26
N VAL A 40 14.54 11.90 -2.45
CA VAL A 40 13.74 12.90 -1.73
C VAL A 40 12.27 12.78 -2.12
N GLY A 41 11.95 12.67 -3.41
CA GLY A 41 10.58 12.52 -3.90
C GLY A 41 9.87 11.30 -3.30
N LEU A 42 10.54 10.14 -3.28
CA LEU A 42 9.98 8.94 -2.65
C LEU A 42 9.84 9.09 -1.13
N ALA A 43 10.83 9.65 -0.44
CA ALA A 43 10.79 9.82 1.01
C ALA A 43 9.67 10.77 1.44
N VAL A 44 9.52 11.92 0.77
CA VAL A 44 8.46 12.90 1.02
C VAL A 44 7.10 12.28 0.69
N LEU A 45 6.99 11.52 -0.40
CA LEU A 45 5.77 10.80 -0.73
C LEU A 45 5.36 9.87 0.41
N PHE A 46 6.24 8.96 0.85
CA PHE A 46 5.92 8.02 1.92
C PHE A 46 5.62 8.68 3.25
N ALA A 47 6.34 9.75 3.60
CA ALA A 47 6.05 10.55 4.79
C ALA A 47 4.66 11.17 4.73
N ALA A 48 4.25 11.66 3.55
CA ALA A 48 2.98 12.34 3.38
C ALA A 48 1.79 11.37 3.43
N LEU A 49 1.92 10.17 2.86
CA LEU A 49 0.82 9.22 2.66
C LEU A 49 -0.13 8.99 3.85
N PRO A 50 0.34 8.73 5.10
CA PRO A 50 -0.56 8.44 6.22
C PRO A 50 -1.39 9.65 6.68
N PHE A 51 -1.01 10.87 6.30
CA PHE A 51 -1.65 12.09 6.76
C PHE A 51 -2.84 12.52 5.88
N LYS A 52 -3.83 13.20 6.46
CA LYS A 52 -4.96 13.82 5.76
C LYS A 52 -4.55 15.23 5.32
N HIS A 53 -5.24 15.75 4.30
CA HIS A 53 -4.91 17.02 3.62
C HIS A 53 -3.49 17.09 3.03
N ASN A 54 -2.82 15.95 2.86
CA ASN A 54 -1.48 15.81 2.28
C ASN A 54 -1.40 16.00 0.76
N LYS A 55 -2.51 16.31 0.07
CA LYS A 55 -2.57 16.29 -1.41
C LYS A 55 -1.52 17.18 -2.05
N GLY A 56 -1.28 18.37 -1.49
CA GLY A 56 -0.23 19.27 -1.99
C GLY A 56 1.17 18.65 -1.90
N ILE A 57 1.49 18.00 -0.78
CA ILE A 57 2.79 17.35 -0.56
C ILE A 57 2.92 16.11 -1.45
N VAL A 58 1.85 15.31 -1.57
CA VAL A 58 1.81 14.16 -2.48
C VAL A 58 2.03 14.60 -3.92
N TYR A 59 1.32 15.62 -4.40
CA TYR A 59 1.50 16.15 -5.75
C TYR A 59 2.88 16.77 -5.97
N ALA A 60 3.42 17.49 -4.99
CA ALA A 60 4.80 18.00 -5.08
C ALA A 60 5.81 16.87 -5.23
N SER A 61 5.60 15.77 -4.51
CA SER A 61 6.45 14.57 -4.60
C SER A 61 6.30 13.85 -5.95
N GLU A 62 5.07 13.72 -6.45
CA GLU A 62 4.78 13.16 -7.77
C GLU A 62 5.41 13.99 -8.90
N ILE A 63 5.31 15.33 -8.82
CA ILE A 63 5.95 16.26 -9.77
C ILE A 63 7.47 16.13 -9.70
N LEU A 64 8.05 16.03 -8.51
CA LEU A 64 9.50 15.86 -8.35
C LEU A 64 9.96 14.56 -9.02
N LEU A 65 9.24 13.45 -8.80
CA LEU A 65 9.56 12.15 -9.42
C LEU A 65 9.36 12.17 -10.94
N ALA A 66 8.30 12.82 -11.43
CA ALA A 66 8.07 13.01 -12.85
C ALA A 66 9.20 13.85 -13.47
N SER A 67 9.64 14.89 -12.78
CA SER A 67 10.72 15.77 -13.25
C SER A 67 12.05 15.03 -13.30
N THR A 68 12.40 14.24 -12.28
CA THR A 68 13.63 13.44 -12.32
C THR A 68 13.60 12.38 -13.41
N PHE A 69 12.45 11.78 -13.68
CA PHE A 69 12.25 10.87 -14.79
C PHE A 69 12.46 11.54 -16.15
N VAL A 70 11.83 12.70 -16.39
CA VAL A 70 12.01 13.46 -17.64
C VAL A 70 13.47 13.91 -17.80
N LEU A 71 14.11 14.38 -16.72
CA LEU A 71 15.53 14.76 -16.75
C LEU A 71 16.43 13.57 -17.11
N ASP A 72 16.19 12.38 -16.57
CA ASP A 72 16.94 11.17 -16.95
C ASP A 72 16.77 10.86 -18.44
N LEU A 73 15.55 10.92 -18.97
CA LEU A 73 15.27 10.67 -20.39
C LEU A 73 16.00 11.66 -21.31
N CYS A 74 16.06 12.93 -20.93
CA CYS A 74 16.69 13.99 -21.70
C CYS A 74 18.22 13.91 -21.66
N ILE A 75 18.80 13.75 -20.47
CA ILE A 75 20.26 13.81 -20.26
C ILE A 75 20.93 12.50 -20.66
N ASN A 76 20.38 11.37 -20.20
CA ASN A 76 20.99 10.05 -20.40
C ASN A 76 20.54 9.37 -21.69
N LYS A 77 19.73 10.04 -22.53
CA LYS A 77 19.15 9.50 -23.78
C LYS A 77 18.53 8.10 -23.59
N SER A 78 17.95 7.85 -22.42
CA SER A 78 17.51 6.52 -21.94
C SER A 78 16.18 6.04 -22.55
N LYS A 79 15.79 6.57 -23.72
CA LYS A 79 14.58 6.18 -24.45
C LYS A 79 14.56 4.69 -24.78
N LYS A 80 15.71 4.11 -25.16
CA LYS A 80 15.85 2.67 -25.43
C LYS A 80 15.52 1.84 -24.19
N THR A 81 16.11 2.20 -23.03
CA THR A 81 15.83 1.54 -21.75
C THR A 81 14.37 1.65 -21.32
N LEU A 82 13.70 2.78 -21.61
CA LEU A 82 12.26 2.93 -21.33
C LEU A 82 11.44 1.95 -22.17
N VAL A 83 11.72 1.87 -23.48
CA VAL A 83 11.02 0.94 -24.39
C VAL A 83 11.28 -0.51 -23.97
N GLU A 84 12.51 -0.86 -23.61
CA GLU A 84 12.87 -2.18 -23.08
C GLU A 84 12.11 -2.47 -21.78
N THR A 85 12.06 -1.52 -20.85
CA THR A 85 11.31 -1.64 -19.59
C THR A 85 9.82 -1.92 -19.84
N LEU A 86 9.20 -1.23 -20.80
CA LEU A 86 7.79 -1.45 -21.16
C LEU A 86 7.57 -2.81 -21.84
N LYS A 87 8.53 -3.28 -22.64
CA LYS A 87 8.46 -4.59 -23.32
C LYS A 87 8.68 -5.75 -22.36
N GLU A 88 9.60 -5.60 -21.42
CA GLU A 88 9.98 -6.64 -20.46
C GLU A 88 9.03 -6.70 -19.26
N ASN A 89 8.32 -5.62 -18.95
CA ASN A 89 7.38 -5.60 -17.83
C ASN A 89 6.21 -6.58 -18.09
N PRO A 90 6.06 -7.64 -17.27
CA PRO A 90 5.05 -8.67 -17.48
C PRO A 90 3.62 -8.18 -17.24
N PHE A 91 3.44 -6.97 -16.73
CA PHE A 91 2.15 -6.39 -16.40
C PHE A 91 1.71 -5.26 -17.34
N THR A 92 2.54 -4.84 -18.28
CA THR A 92 2.25 -3.65 -19.11
C THR A 92 0.96 -3.80 -19.90
N TRP A 93 0.73 -4.94 -20.54
CA TRP A 93 -0.48 -5.18 -21.33
C TRP A 93 -1.74 -5.17 -20.47
N ILE A 94 -1.73 -5.82 -19.30
CA ILE A 94 -2.93 -5.86 -18.45
C ILE A 94 -3.22 -4.49 -17.81
N ILE A 95 -2.18 -3.70 -17.48
CA ILE A 95 -2.35 -2.31 -17.04
C ILE A 95 -2.98 -1.48 -18.17
N ALA A 96 -2.50 -1.63 -19.42
CA ALA A 96 -3.05 -0.93 -20.57
C ALA A 96 -4.53 -1.31 -20.81
N ILE A 97 -4.89 -2.59 -20.71
CA ILE A 97 -6.28 -3.06 -20.83
C ILE A 97 -7.15 -2.49 -19.70
N TYR A 98 -6.66 -2.50 -18.45
CA TYR A 98 -7.38 -1.89 -17.33
C TYR A 98 -7.60 -0.39 -17.54
N SER A 99 -6.57 0.35 -17.96
CA SER A 99 -6.69 1.78 -18.27
C SER A 99 -7.61 2.06 -19.46
N ALA A 100 -7.55 1.26 -20.53
CA ALA A 100 -8.39 1.42 -21.71
C ALA A 100 -9.86 1.16 -21.39
N THR A 101 -10.17 0.09 -20.64
CA THR A 101 -11.55 -0.20 -20.22
C THR A 101 -12.10 0.85 -19.26
N ALA A 102 -11.27 1.37 -18.36
CA ALA A 102 -11.66 2.48 -17.50
C ALA A 102 -11.90 3.77 -18.29
N LEU A 103 -11.06 4.09 -19.29
CA LEU A 103 -11.27 5.23 -20.19
C LEU A 103 -12.54 5.06 -21.02
N PHE A 104 -12.82 3.84 -21.50
CA PHE A 104 -14.07 3.54 -22.21
C PHE A 104 -15.29 3.91 -21.36
N SER A 105 -15.29 3.58 -20.05
CA SER A 105 -16.38 3.95 -19.13
C SER A 105 -16.60 5.46 -18.96
N VAL A 106 -15.63 6.30 -19.30
CA VAL A 106 -15.77 7.76 -19.26
C VAL A 106 -16.77 8.23 -20.32
N PHE A 107 -16.72 7.66 -21.53
CA PHE A 107 -17.58 8.07 -22.64
C PHE A 107 -19.06 7.78 -22.40
N PHE A 108 -19.37 6.72 -21.67
CA PHE A 108 -20.75 6.31 -21.35
C PHE A 108 -21.21 6.72 -19.94
N SER A 109 -20.39 7.48 -19.23
CA SER A 109 -20.71 7.89 -17.86
C SER A 109 -21.85 8.90 -17.82
N TYR A 110 -22.53 8.95 -16.67
CA TYR A 110 -23.54 9.97 -16.39
C TYR A 110 -23.00 11.41 -16.48
N ASN A 111 -21.72 11.61 -16.12
CA ASN A 111 -21.03 12.89 -16.27
C ASN A 111 -19.60 12.66 -16.82
N PRO A 112 -19.42 12.70 -18.15
CA PRO A 112 -18.14 12.44 -18.80
C PRO A 112 -17.00 13.34 -18.33
N LEU A 113 -17.25 14.64 -18.16
CA LEU A 113 -16.21 15.56 -17.72
C LEU A 113 -15.71 15.23 -16.31
N TYR A 114 -16.63 14.94 -15.38
CA TYR A 114 -16.26 14.54 -14.03
C TYR A 114 -15.54 13.19 -14.04
N SER A 115 -16.04 12.20 -14.79
CA SER A 115 -15.39 10.90 -14.93
C SER A 115 -14.01 10.99 -15.54
N PHE A 116 -13.80 11.83 -16.55
CA PHE A 116 -12.50 12.05 -17.17
C PHE A 116 -11.50 12.63 -16.17
N LYS A 117 -11.92 13.63 -15.37
CA LYS A 117 -11.10 14.15 -14.28
C LYS A 117 -10.74 13.05 -13.29
N GLN A 118 -11.70 12.21 -12.88
CA GLN A 118 -11.40 11.09 -11.97
C GLN A 118 -10.50 10.02 -12.62
N PHE A 119 -10.65 9.73 -13.91
CA PHE A 119 -9.77 8.84 -14.66
C PHE A 119 -8.32 9.32 -14.60
N ILE A 120 -8.09 10.62 -14.86
CA ILE A 120 -6.76 11.21 -14.78
C ILE A 120 -6.19 11.06 -13.36
N TYR A 121 -6.93 11.49 -12.34
CA TYR A 121 -6.41 11.54 -10.96
C TYR A 121 -6.31 10.18 -10.27
N GLU A 122 -7.24 9.26 -10.52
CA GLU A 122 -7.28 7.97 -9.80
C GLU A 122 -6.58 6.84 -10.57
N ILE A 123 -6.44 6.94 -11.89
CA ILE A 123 -5.86 5.88 -12.74
C ILE A 123 -4.61 6.38 -13.45
N LEU A 124 -4.71 7.38 -14.33
CA LEU A 124 -3.61 7.74 -15.23
C LEU A 124 -2.36 8.22 -14.48
N ILE A 125 -2.52 9.13 -13.51
CA ILE A 125 -1.39 9.62 -12.69
C ILE A 125 -0.72 8.47 -11.94
N ASN A 126 -1.51 7.55 -11.38
CA ASN A 126 -0.96 6.43 -10.62
C ASN A 126 -0.25 5.39 -11.51
N VAL A 127 -0.78 5.13 -12.71
CA VAL A 127 -0.11 4.29 -13.71
C VAL A 127 1.19 4.94 -14.19
N PHE A 128 1.19 6.24 -14.43
CA PHE A 128 2.39 7.00 -14.78
C PHE A 128 3.44 6.95 -13.65
N LEU A 129 3.00 7.13 -12.40
CA LEU A 129 3.87 7.03 -11.22
C LEU A 129 4.45 5.63 -11.05
N TYR A 130 3.68 4.58 -11.34
CA TYR A 130 4.17 3.20 -11.35
C TYR A 130 5.34 3.02 -12.33
N TYR A 131 5.20 3.47 -13.57
CA TYR A 131 6.29 3.36 -14.56
C TYR A 131 7.47 4.25 -14.23
N THR A 132 7.21 5.45 -13.70
CA THR A 132 8.26 6.37 -13.22
C THR A 132 9.10 5.73 -12.13
N ALA A 133 8.46 5.20 -11.08
CA ALA A 133 9.13 4.53 -9.98
C ALA A 133 9.90 3.28 -10.45
N LEU A 134 9.29 2.45 -11.30
CA LEU A 134 9.92 1.25 -11.86
C LEU A 134 11.18 1.61 -12.65
N PHE A 135 11.08 2.58 -13.55
CA PHE A 135 12.18 3.02 -14.40
C PHE A 135 13.35 3.58 -13.57
N LEU A 136 13.06 4.44 -12.59
CA LEU A 136 14.09 5.03 -11.74
C LEU A 136 14.84 3.98 -10.90
N VAL A 137 14.17 2.90 -10.50
CA VAL A 137 14.82 1.77 -9.79
C VAL A 137 15.67 0.94 -10.75
N ILE A 138 15.17 0.61 -11.94
CA ILE A 138 15.93 -0.13 -12.97
C ILE A 138 17.21 0.61 -13.36
N ARG A 139 17.15 1.95 -13.43
CA ARG A 139 18.32 2.80 -13.71
C ARG A 139 19.32 2.90 -12.56
N GLY A 140 19.03 2.31 -11.39
CA GLY A 140 19.91 2.34 -10.22
C GLY A 140 19.94 3.68 -9.48
N HIS A 141 18.99 4.58 -9.77
CA HIS A 141 18.86 5.86 -9.05
C HIS A 141 18.38 5.66 -7.61
N THR A 142 17.76 4.52 -7.32
CA THR A 142 17.45 4.08 -5.97
C THR A 142 17.55 2.56 -5.87
N THR A 143 17.59 2.04 -4.65
CA THR A 143 17.59 0.59 -4.39
C THR A 143 16.41 0.21 -3.52
N VAL A 144 15.94 -1.03 -3.64
CA VAL A 144 14.86 -1.58 -2.81
C VAL A 144 15.17 -1.43 -1.31
N GLU A 145 16.45 -1.58 -0.94
CA GLU A 145 16.90 -1.37 0.44
C GLU A 145 16.73 0.08 0.91
N LYS A 146 17.15 1.07 0.11
CA LYS A 146 17.00 2.50 0.46
C LYS A 146 15.54 2.89 0.62
N ILE A 147 14.69 2.38 -0.28
CA ILE A 147 13.24 2.57 -0.22
C ILE A 147 12.66 1.94 1.05
N THR A 148 13.04 0.71 1.36
CA THR A 148 12.57 0.00 2.57
C THR A 148 13.00 0.74 3.83
N ARG A 149 14.24 1.24 3.89
CA ARG A 149 14.72 2.09 4.99
C ARG A 149 13.92 3.40 5.11
N SER A 150 13.61 4.05 3.99
CA SER A 150 12.78 5.25 3.96
C SER A 150 11.35 4.99 4.46
N LEU A 151 10.72 3.89 4.02
CA LEU A 151 9.41 3.44 4.51
C LEU A 151 9.43 3.18 6.03
N ILE A 152 10.46 2.49 6.54
CA ILE A 152 10.59 2.25 7.99
C ILE A 152 10.75 3.57 8.76
N LEU A 153 11.62 4.47 8.30
CA LEU A 153 11.85 5.75 8.99
C LEU A 153 10.58 6.60 9.03
N THR A 154 9.88 6.71 7.90
CA THR A 154 8.62 7.45 7.80
C THR A 154 7.50 6.79 8.61
N ASN A 155 7.51 5.46 8.75
CA ASN A 155 6.60 4.76 9.65
C ASN A 155 6.88 5.00 11.13
N ILE A 156 8.15 5.02 11.55
CA ILE A 156 8.53 5.38 12.92
C ILE A 156 8.04 6.79 13.25
N LEU A 157 8.25 7.75 12.34
CA LEU A 157 7.75 9.11 12.48
C LEU A 157 6.21 9.12 12.58
N PHE A 158 5.52 8.39 11.70
CA PHE A 158 4.07 8.28 11.75
C PHE A 158 3.56 7.73 13.09
N ILE A 159 4.16 6.64 13.59
CA ILE A 159 3.82 6.03 14.88
C ILE A 159 4.03 7.04 16.01
N ALA A 160 5.18 7.72 16.04
CA ALA A 160 5.48 8.72 17.05
C ALA A 160 4.42 9.85 17.04
N VAL A 161 4.11 10.41 15.86
CA VAL A 161 3.09 11.46 15.73
C VAL A 161 1.71 10.96 16.15
N PHE A 162 1.34 9.72 15.78
CA PHE A 162 0.06 9.12 16.13
C PHE A 162 -0.11 8.98 17.65
N PHE A 163 0.88 8.43 18.34
CA PHE A 163 0.83 8.23 19.79
C PHE A 163 0.96 9.55 20.57
N LEU A 164 1.84 10.46 20.14
CA LEU A 164 1.95 11.78 20.77
C LEU A 164 0.65 12.56 20.67
N GLN A 165 -0.02 12.54 19.51
CA GLN A 165 -1.29 13.23 19.35
C GLN A 165 -2.42 12.58 20.16
N GLY A 166 -2.48 11.25 20.21
CA GLY A 166 -3.48 10.56 21.02
C GLY A 166 -3.26 10.78 22.52
N LEU A 167 -2.01 10.76 22.98
CA LEU A 167 -1.66 11.06 24.38
C LEU A 167 -1.97 12.51 24.73
N GLN A 168 -1.60 13.46 23.87
CA GLN A 168 -1.92 14.88 24.07
C GLN A 168 -3.43 15.08 24.21
N TRP A 169 -4.24 14.48 23.33
CA TRP A 169 -5.69 14.59 23.40
C TRP A 169 -6.26 13.95 24.67
N TYR A 170 -5.70 12.81 25.09
CA TYR A 170 -6.12 12.16 26.32
C TYR A 170 -5.84 13.01 27.57
N ILE A 171 -4.67 13.64 27.66
CA ILE A 171 -4.28 14.46 28.83
C ILE A 171 -4.95 15.84 28.80
N PHE A 172 -5.06 16.44 27.61
CA PHE A 172 -5.52 17.81 27.43
C PHE A 172 -6.72 17.88 26.47
N PRO A 173 -7.89 17.33 26.85
CA PRO A 173 -9.06 17.28 25.98
C PRO A 173 -9.54 18.67 25.52
N ASP A 174 -9.36 19.69 26.37
CA ASP A 174 -9.79 21.07 26.10
C ASP A 174 -8.69 21.94 25.46
N HIS A 175 -7.42 21.54 25.56
CA HIS A 175 -6.26 22.25 25.00
C HIS A 175 -5.59 21.47 23.87
N ALA A 176 -6.36 20.71 23.09
CA ALA A 176 -5.84 20.10 21.88
C ALA A 176 -5.34 21.23 20.97
N PHE A 177 -4.04 21.52 21.04
CA PHE A 177 -3.29 22.59 20.37
C PHE A 177 -3.46 22.56 18.85
N MET A 178 -4.06 21.47 18.36
CA MET A 178 -4.66 21.30 17.05
C MET A 178 -6.19 21.25 17.21
N SER A 179 -6.86 22.38 17.39
CA SER A 179 -8.34 22.55 17.43
C SER A 179 -9.06 22.20 16.10
N THR A 180 -8.44 21.35 15.31
CA THR A 180 -8.91 20.93 13.99
C THR A 180 -10.11 19.97 14.05
N ILE A 181 -10.56 19.56 15.22
CA ILE A 181 -11.71 18.67 15.36
C ILE A 181 -12.97 19.52 15.57
N HIS A 182 -13.94 19.35 14.67
CA HIS A 182 -15.28 19.93 14.83
C HIS A 182 -15.99 19.24 16.01
N GLY A 183 -15.92 19.85 17.18
CA GLY A 183 -16.71 19.47 18.36
C GLY A 183 -15.87 18.90 19.52
N SER A 184 -16.22 19.31 20.73
CA SER A 184 -15.66 18.82 21.99
C SER A 184 -16.16 17.39 22.29
N ILE A 185 -15.64 16.39 21.59
CA ILE A 185 -15.92 14.99 21.93
C ILE A 185 -15.13 14.65 23.19
N LYS A 186 -15.80 14.68 24.36
CA LYS A 186 -15.24 14.12 25.58
C LYS A 186 -15.17 12.61 25.43
N THR A 187 -13.96 12.06 25.47
CA THR A 187 -13.71 10.61 25.44
C THR A 187 -13.47 10.12 26.86
N HIS A 188 -14.05 8.99 27.24
CA HIS A 188 -13.97 8.49 28.62
C HIS A 188 -12.76 7.59 28.87
N ASN A 189 -12.06 7.18 27.81
CA ASN A 189 -10.88 6.32 27.90
C ASN A 189 -9.97 6.49 26.67
N VAL A 190 -8.74 6.00 26.81
CA VAL A 190 -7.69 6.05 25.78
C VAL A 190 -8.17 5.46 24.44
N PHE A 191 -8.93 4.37 24.45
CA PHE A 191 -9.41 3.72 23.22
C PHE A 191 -10.40 4.59 22.44
N GLU A 192 -11.34 5.23 23.14
CA GLU A 192 -12.24 6.21 22.55
C GLU A 192 -11.46 7.39 21.98
N THR A 193 -10.41 7.86 22.66
CA THR A 193 -9.53 8.92 22.16
C THR A 193 -8.86 8.54 20.85
N TYR A 194 -8.21 7.37 20.77
CA TYR A 194 -7.54 6.95 19.53
C TYR A 194 -8.52 6.57 18.40
N SER A 195 -9.69 6.01 18.74
CA SER A 195 -10.75 5.78 17.75
C SER A 195 -11.29 7.11 17.22
N ALA A 196 -11.50 8.10 18.09
CA ALA A 196 -11.89 9.44 17.70
C ALA A 196 -10.80 10.12 16.89
N LEU A 197 -9.52 9.93 17.23
CA LEU A 197 -8.37 10.45 16.49
C LEU A 197 -8.36 9.93 15.05
N THR A 198 -8.52 8.63 14.87
CA THR A 198 -8.54 8.05 13.53
C THR A 198 -9.74 8.49 12.71
N ARG A 199 -10.91 8.71 13.32
CA ARG A 199 -12.15 9.08 12.63
C ARG A 199 -12.29 10.58 12.35
N TRP A 200 -11.87 11.41 13.30
CA TRP A 200 -12.21 12.83 13.35
C TRP A 200 -11.02 13.77 13.26
N SER A 201 -9.79 13.27 13.40
CA SER A 201 -8.61 14.12 13.21
C SER A 201 -8.56 14.70 11.80
N ASN A 202 -8.12 15.95 11.68
CA ASN A 202 -7.71 16.50 10.38
C ASN A 202 -6.31 16.08 9.98
N LEU A 203 -5.54 15.50 10.90
CA LEU A 203 -4.19 15.04 10.61
C LEU A 203 -4.17 13.66 9.97
N PHE A 204 -5.12 12.78 10.29
CA PHE A 204 -5.16 11.41 9.77
C PHE A 204 -6.41 11.14 8.94
N SER A 205 -6.25 10.45 7.82
CA SER A 205 -7.38 10.06 6.96
C SER A 205 -7.80 8.68 7.42
N TYR A 206 -8.95 8.48 8.09
CA TYR A 206 -9.30 7.19 8.75
C TYR A 206 -8.94 5.90 7.98
N LYS A 207 -8.98 5.91 6.64
CA LYS A 207 -8.62 4.77 5.79
C LYS A 207 -7.12 4.57 5.58
N THR A 208 -6.36 5.65 5.42
CA THR A 208 -4.98 5.59 4.91
C THR A 208 -3.98 5.01 5.91
N PRO A 209 -3.94 5.45 7.19
CA PRO A 209 -3.05 4.92 8.21
C PRO A 209 -3.15 3.41 8.36
N SER A 210 -4.37 2.86 8.37
CA SER A 210 -4.50 1.42 8.57
C SER A 210 -3.98 0.60 7.38
N THR A 211 -4.04 1.11 6.14
CA THR A 211 -3.46 0.38 4.99
C THR A 211 -1.95 0.50 4.97
N TYR A 212 -1.47 1.67 5.36
CA TYR A 212 -0.06 1.92 5.60
C TYR A 212 0.47 0.94 6.67
N CYS A 213 -0.20 0.83 7.82
CA CYS A 213 0.13 -0.12 8.88
C CYS A 213 0.10 -1.58 8.44
N LEU A 214 -0.85 -1.99 7.57
CA LEU A 214 -0.88 -3.35 7.03
C LEU A 214 0.40 -3.70 6.27
N PHE A 215 1.04 -2.75 5.59
CA PHE A 215 2.33 -3.00 4.94
C PHE A 215 3.42 -3.35 5.94
N PHE A 216 3.48 -2.65 7.07
CA PHE A 216 4.48 -2.94 8.11
C PHE A 216 4.18 -4.21 8.88
N VAL A 217 2.91 -4.56 9.08
CA VAL A 217 2.54 -5.89 9.59
C VAL A 217 3.01 -6.98 8.63
N ALA A 218 2.78 -6.80 7.32
CA ALA A 218 3.29 -7.72 6.30
C ALA A 218 4.84 -7.73 6.22
N LEU A 219 5.51 -6.62 6.56
CA LEU A 219 6.97 -6.55 6.65
C LEU A 219 7.50 -7.43 7.77
N GLY A 220 6.88 -7.41 8.95
CA GLY A 220 7.23 -8.32 10.05
C GLY A 220 7.12 -9.78 9.64
N PHE A 221 6.02 -10.16 9.00
CA PHE A 221 5.87 -11.52 8.46
C PHE A 221 6.95 -11.82 7.40
N GLY A 222 7.12 -10.95 6.41
CA GLY A 222 8.11 -11.14 5.33
C GLY A 222 9.55 -11.30 5.83
N VAL A 223 9.96 -10.50 6.82
CA VAL A 223 11.29 -10.58 7.45
C VAL A 223 11.40 -11.82 8.32
N PHE A 224 10.38 -12.16 9.10
CA PHE A 224 10.34 -13.42 9.85
C PHE A 224 10.52 -14.65 8.94
N PHE A 225 10.10 -14.59 7.67
CA PHE A 225 10.35 -15.67 6.68
C PHE A 225 11.73 -15.71 6.12
N SER A 226 12.20 -14.53 5.76
CA SER A 226 13.28 -14.40 4.82
C SER A 226 14.59 -14.29 5.58
N SER A 227 14.59 -13.61 6.73
CA SER A 227 15.79 -13.28 7.49
C SER A 227 16.28 -14.42 8.36
N LYS A 228 17.59 -14.71 8.28
CA LYS A 228 18.29 -15.56 9.24
C LYS A 228 18.74 -14.78 10.48
N SER A 229 18.79 -13.45 10.41
CA SER A 229 19.20 -12.60 11.52
C SER A 229 18.08 -12.43 12.55
N SER A 230 18.27 -12.99 13.74
CA SER A 230 17.35 -12.83 14.88
C SER A 230 17.16 -11.36 15.27
N PHE A 231 18.21 -10.53 15.16
CA PHE A 231 18.13 -9.10 15.44
C PHE A 231 17.24 -8.34 14.45
N GLN A 232 17.35 -8.65 13.15
CA GLN A 232 16.48 -8.04 12.14
C GLN A 232 15.02 -8.48 12.33
N VAL A 233 14.81 -9.75 12.66
CA VAL A 233 13.48 -10.30 12.98
C VAL A 233 12.89 -9.58 14.20
N PHE A 234 13.63 -9.48 15.30
CA PHE A 234 13.19 -8.76 16.50
C PHE A 234 12.79 -7.31 16.19
N LYS A 235 13.67 -6.55 15.54
CA LYS A 235 13.41 -5.14 15.17
C LYS A 235 12.14 -4.98 14.34
N THR A 236 11.93 -5.84 13.35
CA THR A 236 10.81 -5.73 12.41
C THR A 236 9.50 -6.24 13.01
N ILE A 237 9.55 -7.24 13.90
CA ILE A 237 8.43 -7.65 14.74
C ILE A 237 8.01 -6.51 15.66
N THR A 238 8.95 -5.81 16.31
CA THR A 238 8.62 -4.65 17.16
C THR A 238 7.87 -3.57 16.37
N ILE A 239 8.38 -3.20 15.18
CA ILE A 239 7.70 -2.23 14.30
C ILE A 239 6.30 -2.73 13.91
N SER A 240 6.17 -4.02 13.59
CA SER A 240 4.90 -4.65 13.22
C SER A 240 3.89 -4.62 14.37
N LEU A 241 4.35 -4.86 15.60
CA LEU A 241 3.53 -4.82 16.80
C LEU A 241 2.96 -3.43 17.05
N PHE A 242 3.78 -2.37 16.94
CA PHE A 242 3.27 -0.99 17.05
C PHE A 242 2.23 -0.67 15.96
N ASN A 243 2.46 -1.10 14.72
CA ASN A 243 1.47 -0.93 13.65
C ASN A 243 0.18 -1.74 13.91
N LEU A 244 0.29 -2.92 14.52
CA LEU A 244 -0.87 -3.72 14.93
C LEU A 244 -1.66 -3.01 16.03
N ILE A 245 -0.98 -2.42 17.02
CA ILE A 245 -1.60 -1.61 18.06
C ILE A 245 -2.35 -0.43 17.43
N VAL A 246 -1.75 0.30 16.48
CA VAL A 246 -2.43 1.38 15.74
C VAL A 246 -3.71 0.87 15.04
N ILE A 247 -3.65 -0.30 14.39
CA ILE A 247 -4.83 -0.91 13.76
C ILE A 247 -5.91 -1.23 14.80
N VAL A 248 -5.57 -1.84 15.93
CA VAL A 248 -6.51 -2.17 17.01
C VAL A 248 -7.14 -0.90 17.60
N LEU A 249 -6.33 0.10 17.92
CA LEU A 249 -6.76 1.38 18.46
C LEU A 249 -7.65 2.18 17.48
N SER A 250 -7.51 1.94 16.16
CA SER A 250 -8.38 2.56 15.16
C SER A 250 -9.81 2.01 15.14
N VAL A 251 -10.04 0.84 15.75
CA VAL A 251 -11.35 0.15 15.77
C VAL A 251 -11.88 -0.12 14.36
N LEU A 252 -10.98 -0.31 13.39
CA LEU A 252 -11.32 -0.62 12.01
C LEU A 252 -11.37 -2.13 11.82
N LYS A 253 -12.55 -2.62 11.42
CA LYS A 253 -12.83 -4.06 11.30
C LYS A 253 -12.15 -4.69 10.08
N ALA A 254 -12.21 -3.99 8.94
CA ALA A 254 -11.68 -4.49 7.67
C ALA A 254 -10.19 -4.88 7.70
N PRO A 255 -9.26 -4.09 8.27
CA PRO A 255 -7.85 -4.49 8.36
C PRO A 255 -7.64 -5.68 9.31
N ILE A 256 -8.39 -5.79 10.41
CA ILE A 256 -8.28 -6.94 11.33
C ILE A 256 -8.73 -8.23 10.65
N VAL A 257 -9.90 -8.19 9.98
CA VAL A 257 -10.40 -9.32 9.18
C VAL A 257 -9.37 -9.71 8.10
N ALA A 258 -8.77 -8.73 7.44
CA ALA A 258 -7.74 -8.99 6.44
C ALA A 258 -6.50 -9.68 7.02
N ILE A 259 -6.04 -9.28 8.22
CA ILE A 259 -4.93 -9.96 8.91
C ILE A 259 -5.31 -11.41 9.23
N CYS A 260 -6.49 -11.64 9.82
CA CYS A 260 -6.94 -12.98 10.18
C CYS A 260 -7.06 -13.91 8.95
N LEU A 261 -7.66 -13.42 7.86
CA LEU A 261 -7.80 -14.19 6.62
C LEU A 261 -6.45 -14.42 5.92
N THR A 262 -5.51 -13.47 6.04
CA THR A 262 -4.17 -13.64 5.47
C THR A 262 -3.39 -14.77 6.13
N ALA A 263 -3.63 -15.07 7.42
CA ALA A 263 -3.02 -16.22 8.09
C ALA A 263 -3.33 -17.55 7.37
N ILE A 264 -4.54 -17.67 6.80
CA ILE A 264 -4.93 -18.82 5.97
C ILE A 264 -4.21 -18.77 4.61
N CYS A 265 -4.15 -17.58 3.99
CA CYS A 265 -3.50 -17.42 2.68
C CYS A 265 -1.99 -17.69 2.72
N VAL A 266 -1.33 -17.44 3.85
CA VAL A 266 0.10 -17.70 4.07
C VAL A 266 0.42 -19.21 3.96
N CYS A 267 -0.53 -20.10 4.26
CA CYS A 267 -0.36 -21.54 4.08
C CYS A 267 -0.11 -21.96 2.63
N PHE A 268 -0.51 -21.12 1.66
CA PHE A 268 -0.34 -21.41 0.24
C PHE A 268 0.97 -20.86 -0.33
N LEU A 269 1.75 -20.10 0.45
CA LEU A 269 3.04 -19.57 0.01
C LEU A 269 4.01 -20.72 -0.31
N PRO A 270 4.93 -20.54 -1.29
CA PRO A 270 5.81 -21.60 -1.79
C PRO A 270 7.00 -21.86 -0.85
N PHE A 271 6.74 -21.94 0.46
CA PHE A 271 7.74 -22.23 1.48
C PHE A 271 7.75 -23.72 1.87
N ASP A 272 8.82 -24.14 2.54
CA ASP A 272 8.88 -25.47 3.12
C ASP A 272 7.70 -25.71 4.10
N THR A 273 7.28 -26.97 4.25
CA THR A 273 6.10 -27.33 5.04
C THR A 273 6.22 -26.91 6.51
N LYS A 274 7.44 -26.94 7.07
CA LYS A 274 7.69 -26.56 8.45
C LYS A 274 7.42 -25.06 8.67
N ARG A 275 8.01 -24.19 7.85
CA ARG A 275 7.80 -22.74 7.90
C ARG A 275 6.35 -22.36 7.63
N ARG A 276 5.67 -23.05 6.70
CA ARG A 276 4.23 -22.86 6.47
C ARG A 276 3.40 -23.16 7.71
N LEU A 277 3.73 -24.22 8.45
CA LEU A 277 3.04 -24.58 9.69
C LEU A 277 3.33 -23.60 10.82
N GLU A 278 4.61 -23.27 11.05
CA GLU A 278 5.02 -22.25 12.04
C GLU A 278 4.25 -20.94 11.83
N LEU A 279 3.96 -20.64 10.58
CA LEU A 279 3.19 -19.48 10.21
C LEU A 279 1.72 -19.52 10.33
N PHE A 280 1.14 -20.63 9.93
CA PHE A 280 -0.25 -20.85 10.20
C PHE A 280 -0.50 -20.70 11.70
N ILE A 281 0.38 -21.26 12.54
CA ILE A 281 0.32 -21.15 14.00
C ILE A 281 0.49 -19.68 14.43
N ALA A 282 1.58 -19.00 14.05
CA ALA A 282 1.83 -17.62 14.45
C ALA A 282 0.70 -16.67 14.00
N GLY A 283 0.25 -16.80 12.75
CA GLY A 283 -0.86 -16.04 12.19
C GLY A 283 -2.19 -16.35 12.89
N SER A 284 -2.45 -17.62 13.22
CA SER A 284 -3.65 -18.03 13.96
C SER A 284 -3.64 -17.53 15.40
N LEU A 285 -2.48 -17.51 16.07
CA LEU A 285 -2.33 -16.94 17.41
C LEU A 285 -2.57 -15.43 17.40
N ILE A 286 -2.01 -14.72 16.41
CA ILE A 286 -2.29 -13.28 16.22
C ILE A 286 -3.77 -13.06 15.95
N ALA A 287 -4.39 -13.86 15.08
CA ALA A 287 -5.81 -13.77 14.77
C ALA A 287 -6.67 -14.03 16.02
N ALA A 288 -6.36 -15.07 16.79
CA ALA A 288 -7.04 -15.40 18.04
C ALA A 288 -6.90 -14.27 19.07
N LEU A 289 -5.71 -13.68 19.21
CA LEU A 289 -5.48 -12.53 20.08
C LEU A 289 -6.29 -11.31 19.63
N LEU A 290 -6.32 -11.01 18.33
CA LEU A 290 -7.10 -9.89 17.79
C LEU A 290 -8.60 -10.09 17.99
N ILE A 291 -9.10 -11.31 17.80
CA ILE A 291 -10.48 -11.68 18.07
C ILE A 291 -10.76 -11.56 19.57
N PHE A 292 -9.88 -12.06 20.43
CA PHE A 292 -10.01 -11.93 21.88
C PHE A 292 -10.09 -10.46 22.31
N ILE A 293 -9.19 -9.60 21.83
CA ILE A 293 -9.24 -8.16 22.10
C ILE A 293 -10.54 -7.55 21.57
N ALA A 294 -10.98 -7.92 20.38
CA ALA A 294 -12.21 -7.40 19.77
C ALA A 294 -13.48 -7.83 20.50
N LEU A 295 -13.49 -9.00 21.17
CA LEU A 295 -14.64 -9.54 21.87
C LEU A 295 -14.66 -9.20 23.36
N PHE A 296 -13.52 -9.22 24.04
CA PHE A 296 -13.45 -9.18 25.52
C PHE A 296 -12.82 -7.92 26.10
N SER A 297 -12.15 -7.08 25.31
CA SER A 297 -11.61 -5.82 25.84
C SER A 297 -12.69 -4.73 25.91
N PRO A 298 -12.47 -3.62 26.64
CA PRO A 298 -13.34 -2.44 26.58
C PRO A 298 -13.56 -1.90 25.15
N ILE A 299 -12.62 -2.17 24.23
CA ILE A 299 -12.71 -1.83 22.81
C ILE A 299 -13.83 -2.61 22.10
N SER A 300 -14.25 -3.75 22.64
CA SER A 300 -15.35 -4.55 22.09
C SER A 300 -16.62 -3.74 21.90
N LYS A 301 -16.88 -2.73 22.74
CA LYS A 301 -17.98 -1.78 22.54
C LYS A 301 -17.84 -1.07 21.19
N GLY A 302 -16.67 -0.61 20.80
CA GLY A 302 -16.45 0.01 19.48
C GLY A 302 -16.60 -0.98 18.30
N PHE A 303 -16.24 -2.25 18.50
CA PHE A 303 -16.35 -3.30 17.48
C PHE A 303 -17.78 -3.85 17.31
N ILE A 304 -18.49 -4.06 18.41
CA ILE A 304 -19.77 -4.79 18.46
C ILE A 304 -20.97 -3.85 18.59
N ARG A 305 -20.89 -2.73 19.33
CA ARG A 305 -22.05 -1.85 19.62
C ARG A 305 -22.72 -1.27 18.38
N GLY A 306 -22.00 -1.23 17.26
CA GLY A 306 -22.54 -0.81 15.97
C GLY A 306 -23.16 -1.93 15.13
N GLU A 307 -23.01 -3.20 15.50
CA GLU A 307 -23.56 -4.35 14.75
C GLU A 307 -24.62 -5.06 15.58
N ASN A 308 -25.79 -5.29 14.99
CA ASN A 308 -26.83 -6.11 15.62
C ASN A 308 -26.77 -7.52 15.03
N LEU A 309 -25.91 -8.37 15.61
CA LEU A 309 -25.72 -9.76 15.14
C LEU A 309 -27.03 -10.54 15.11
N SER A 310 -27.89 -10.37 16.12
CA SER A 310 -29.22 -10.98 16.14
C SER A 310 -30.04 -10.56 14.92
N ALA A 311 -30.07 -9.27 14.59
CA ALA A 311 -30.76 -8.79 13.39
C ALA A 311 -30.14 -9.33 12.09
N ILE A 312 -28.81 -9.53 12.00
CA ILE A 312 -28.17 -10.19 10.84
C ILE A 312 -28.63 -11.64 10.72
N LEU A 313 -28.61 -12.39 11.82
CA LEU A 313 -29.01 -13.80 11.84
C LEU A 313 -30.50 -13.98 11.46
N HIS A 314 -31.35 -13.01 11.79
CA HIS A 314 -32.76 -12.98 11.40
C HIS A 314 -33.02 -12.30 10.04
N GLY A 315 -32.00 -12.02 9.24
CA GLY A 315 -32.13 -11.43 7.90
C GLY A 315 -32.53 -9.95 7.85
N LYS A 316 -32.57 -9.24 8.98
CA LYS A 316 -32.94 -7.81 9.11
C LYS A 316 -31.77 -6.86 8.82
N TYR A 317 -31.01 -7.13 7.76
CA TYR A 317 -29.71 -6.53 7.46
C TYR A 317 -29.65 -4.99 7.49
N SER A 318 -30.70 -4.30 7.03
CA SER A 318 -30.76 -2.83 6.97
C SER A 318 -30.76 -2.14 8.34
N LYS A 319 -31.05 -2.87 9.42
CA LYS A 319 -31.04 -2.37 10.80
C LYS A 319 -29.86 -2.89 11.61
N SER A 320 -28.91 -3.59 10.97
CA SER A 320 -27.92 -4.39 11.68
C SER A 320 -26.51 -3.82 11.76
N GLY A 321 -26.33 -2.54 11.44
CA GLY A 321 -25.02 -1.90 11.50
C GLY A 321 -24.32 -1.76 10.17
N SER A 322 -23.01 -1.51 10.20
CA SER A 322 -22.19 -1.27 9.01
C SER A 322 -22.05 -2.54 8.16
N PHE A 323 -21.82 -3.68 8.80
CA PHE A 323 -21.70 -4.95 8.09
C PHE A 323 -23.06 -5.40 7.54
N GLY A 324 -24.12 -5.33 8.37
CA GLY A 324 -25.49 -5.59 7.93
C GLY A 324 -25.91 -4.74 6.73
N SER A 325 -25.66 -3.42 6.79
CA SER A 325 -25.97 -2.52 5.68
C SER A 325 -25.28 -2.95 4.38
N ARG A 326 -24.04 -3.41 4.44
CA ARG A 326 -23.31 -3.91 3.25
C ARG A 326 -23.94 -5.19 2.70
N LEU A 327 -24.28 -6.15 3.56
CA LEU A 327 -24.99 -7.37 3.15
C LEU A 327 -26.34 -7.06 2.51
N HIS A 328 -27.04 -6.02 2.99
CA HIS A 328 -28.27 -5.53 2.36
C HIS A 328 -28.01 -4.88 1.00
N GLY A 329 -26.99 -4.02 0.91
CA GLY A 329 -26.74 -3.21 -0.27
C GLY A 329 -26.06 -3.94 -1.43
N TYR A 330 -25.19 -4.91 -1.17
CA TYR A 330 -24.45 -5.61 -2.22
C TYR A 330 -25.38 -6.28 -3.25
N PRO A 331 -26.40 -7.06 -2.85
CA PRO A 331 -27.36 -7.62 -3.81
C PRO A 331 -28.08 -6.56 -4.65
N LEU A 332 -28.37 -5.39 -4.08
CA LEU A 332 -29.05 -4.30 -4.79
C LEU A 332 -28.14 -3.67 -5.86
N TYR A 333 -26.85 -3.44 -5.54
CA TYR A 333 -25.87 -3.00 -6.53
C TYR A 333 -25.62 -4.06 -7.60
N VAL A 334 -25.50 -5.35 -7.22
CA VAL A 334 -25.35 -6.45 -8.18
C VAL A 334 -26.56 -6.53 -9.12
N LYS A 335 -27.80 -6.46 -8.58
CA LYS A 335 -29.02 -6.44 -9.40
C LYS A 335 -29.05 -5.27 -10.38
N HIS A 336 -28.51 -4.11 -10.00
CA HIS A 336 -28.37 -2.98 -10.93
C HIS A 336 -27.33 -3.26 -12.02
N VAL A 337 -26.14 -3.73 -11.63
CA VAL A 337 -25.06 -4.10 -12.56
C VAL A 337 -25.52 -5.10 -13.61
N LEU A 338 -26.28 -6.12 -13.21
CA LEU A 338 -26.76 -7.16 -14.12
C LEU A 338 -27.67 -6.64 -15.24
N LYS A 339 -28.26 -5.45 -15.09
CA LYS A 339 -29.05 -4.80 -16.16
C LYS A 339 -28.17 -4.22 -17.26
N HIS A 340 -27.00 -3.69 -16.89
CA HIS A 340 -26.08 -3.00 -17.80
C HIS A 340 -24.62 -3.35 -17.45
N PRO A 341 -24.20 -4.61 -17.66
CA PRO A 341 -22.94 -5.12 -17.11
C PRO A 341 -21.69 -4.42 -17.65
N PHE A 342 -21.74 -3.85 -18.86
CA PHE A 342 -20.58 -3.28 -19.55
C PHE A 342 -20.49 -1.75 -19.53
N ILE A 343 -21.57 -1.03 -19.18
CA ILE A 343 -21.64 0.42 -19.40
C ILE A 343 -21.14 1.20 -18.17
N GLY A 344 -21.37 0.66 -16.96
CA GLY A 344 -21.08 1.38 -15.72
C GLY A 344 -21.84 2.71 -15.60
N VAL A 345 -21.71 3.42 -14.47
CA VAL A 345 -22.29 4.77 -14.30
C VAL A 345 -21.26 5.88 -14.47
N GLY A 346 -19.99 5.52 -14.64
CA GLY A 346 -18.84 6.41 -14.68
C GLY A 346 -18.03 6.43 -13.39
N ILE A 347 -16.74 6.75 -13.54
CA ILE A 347 -15.77 6.84 -12.45
C ILE A 347 -16.12 7.98 -11.49
N GLY A 348 -16.08 7.68 -10.20
CA GLY A 348 -16.23 8.61 -9.08
C GLY A 348 -17.60 8.55 -8.40
N ARG A 349 -17.61 8.73 -7.07
CA ARG A 349 -18.82 8.61 -6.23
C ARG A 349 -19.93 9.61 -6.58
N ARG A 350 -19.60 10.76 -7.18
CA ARG A 350 -20.64 11.72 -7.59
C ARG A 350 -21.52 11.17 -8.71
N ASN A 351 -20.98 10.33 -9.59
CA ASN A 351 -21.78 9.68 -10.63
C ASN A 351 -22.71 8.63 -10.06
N ILE A 352 -22.24 7.79 -9.12
CA ILE A 352 -23.12 6.83 -8.41
C ILE A 352 -24.29 7.57 -7.75
N LYS A 353 -24.02 8.66 -7.02
CA LYS A 353 -25.05 9.45 -6.34
C LYS A 353 -26.10 10.05 -7.30
N LYS A 354 -25.67 10.49 -8.49
CA LYS A 354 -26.56 11.14 -9.46
C LYS A 354 -27.29 10.15 -10.37
N ALA A 355 -26.61 9.10 -10.81
CA ALA A 355 -27.17 8.09 -11.68
C ALA A 355 -28.08 7.11 -10.92
N LEU A 356 -27.80 6.84 -9.65
CA LEU A 356 -28.50 5.82 -8.84
C LEU A 356 -29.05 6.38 -7.50
N PRO A 357 -29.81 7.49 -7.50
CA PRO A 357 -30.27 8.14 -6.27
C PRO A 357 -31.15 7.21 -5.42
N ASP A 358 -32.05 6.44 -6.05
CA ASP A 358 -32.93 5.49 -5.35
C ASP A 358 -32.14 4.36 -4.69
N LEU A 359 -31.09 3.88 -5.36
CA LEU A 359 -30.24 2.83 -4.82
C LEU A 359 -29.48 3.35 -3.60
N VAL A 360 -28.88 4.54 -3.70
CA VAL A 360 -28.20 5.19 -2.56
C VAL A 360 -29.15 5.41 -1.39
N LYS A 361 -30.40 5.82 -1.65
CA LYS A 361 -31.44 5.97 -0.62
C LYS A 361 -31.78 4.63 0.04
N LYS A 362 -31.93 3.56 -0.74
CA LYS A 362 -32.24 2.20 -0.25
C LYS A 362 -31.09 1.58 0.54
N THR A 363 -29.85 1.76 0.09
CA THR A 363 -28.68 1.17 0.76
C THR A 363 -28.20 2.01 1.95
N GLY A 364 -28.57 3.29 2.02
CA GLY A 364 -28.13 4.20 3.08
C GLY A 364 -26.67 4.64 2.96
N PHE A 365 -26.00 4.33 1.84
CA PHE A 365 -24.61 4.71 1.61
C PHE A 365 -24.32 5.03 0.14
N PRO A 366 -23.35 5.92 -0.15
CA PRO A 366 -23.20 6.52 -1.47
C PRO A 366 -22.42 5.68 -2.49
N HIS A 367 -21.97 4.48 -2.13
CA HIS A 367 -21.15 3.59 -2.97
C HIS A 367 -21.02 2.20 -2.32
N GLY A 368 -20.72 1.17 -3.09
CA GLY A 368 -20.72 -0.24 -2.69
C GLY A 368 -19.71 -0.69 -1.63
N HIS A 369 -18.89 0.17 -1.01
CA HIS A 369 -17.91 -0.19 0.05
C HIS A 369 -17.09 -1.47 -0.21
N ASN A 370 -16.82 -1.77 -1.49
CA ASN A 370 -16.06 -2.92 -1.95
C ASN A 370 -15.44 -2.48 -3.27
N VAL A 371 -14.11 -2.56 -3.40
CA VAL A 371 -13.40 -2.06 -4.58
C VAL A 371 -13.85 -2.78 -5.86
N PHE A 372 -14.07 -4.09 -5.83
CA PHE A 372 -14.53 -4.85 -6.99
C PHE A 372 -15.94 -4.42 -7.40
N LEU A 373 -16.89 -4.40 -6.46
CA LEU A 373 -18.25 -3.95 -6.73
C LEU A 373 -18.30 -2.50 -7.22
N ASN A 374 -17.50 -1.62 -6.61
CA ASN A 374 -17.38 -0.23 -7.04
C ASN A 374 -16.78 -0.11 -8.44
N THR A 375 -15.78 -0.94 -8.76
CA THR A 375 -15.19 -0.98 -10.10
C THR A 375 -16.23 -1.42 -11.11
N ILE A 376 -17.02 -2.46 -10.82
CA ILE A 376 -18.08 -2.93 -11.73
C ILE A 376 -19.16 -1.85 -11.91
N VAL A 377 -19.65 -1.25 -10.82
CA VAL A 377 -20.68 -0.21 -10.88
C VAL A 377 -20.20 1.02 -11.64
N GLN A 378 -18.94 1.42 -11.45
CA GLN A 378 -18.41 2.65 -12.07
C GLN A 378 -17.91 2.43 -13.49
N GLN A 379 -17.24 1.31 -13.77
CA GLN A 379 -16.46 1.08 -14.98
C GLN A 379 -16.94 -0.11 -15.82
N GLY A 380 -17.88 -0.91 -15.30
CA GLY A 380 -18.34 -2.15 -15.94
C GLY A 380 -17.52 -3.38 -15.55
N ILE A 381 -18.05 -4.55 -15.89
CA ILE A 381 -17.46 -5.85 -15.54
C ILE A 381 -16.10 -6.07 -16.19
N GLN A 382 -15.88 -5.53 -17.40
CA GLN A 382 -14.62 -5.63 -18.14
C GLN A 382 -13.44 -5.02 -17.37
N SER A 383 -13.62 -3.87 -16.72
CA SER A 383 -12.56 -3.25 -15.92
C SER A 383 -12.30 -4.02 -14.64
N ALA A 384 -13.34 -4.58 -14.02
CA ALA A 384 -13.19 -5.43 -12.85
C ALA A 384 -12.46 -6.75 -13.17
N ILE A 385 -12.74 -7.35 -14.33
CA ILE A 385 -12.02 -8.53 -14.82
C ILE A 385 -10.55 -8.17 -15.11
N ALA A 386 -10.29 -7.05 -15.79
CA ALA A 386 -8.92 -6.60 -16.04
C ALA A 386 -8.13 -6.38 -14.74
N LEU A 387 -8.76 -5.74 -13.74
CA LEU A 387 -8.19 -5.56 -12.41
C LEU A 387 -7.93 -6.91 -11.72
N LEU A 388 -8.89 -7.85 -11.78
CA LEU A 388 -8.73 -9.18 -11.19
C LEU A 388 -7.58 -9.95 -11.84
N ILE A 389 -7.50 -9.96 -13.17
CA ILE A 389 -6.38 -10.58 -13.90
C ILE A 389 -5.06 -9.93 -13.50
N PHE A 390 -5.00 -8.60 -13.38
CA PHE A 390 -3.78 -7.93 -12.93
C PHE A 390 -3.34 -8.39 -11.54
N ILE A 391 -4.27 -8.53 -10.60
CA ILE A 391 -3.99 -9.03 -9.24
C ILE A 391 -3.51 -10.48 -9.28
N LEU A 392 -4.20 -11.35 -10.02
CA LEU A 392 -3.85 -12.77 -10.16
C LEU A 392 -2.50 -12.96 -10.84
N LEU A 393 -2.17 -12.15 -11.85
CA LEU A 393 -0.86 -12.17 -12.50
C LEU A 393 0.25 -11.77 -11.55
N LYS A 394 0.03 -10.77 -10.68
CA LYS A 394 1.01 -10.42 -9.63
C LYS A 394 1.23 -11.56 -8.66
N PHE A 395 0.16 -12.21 -8.19
CA PHE A 395 0.32 -13.40 -7.35
C PHE A 395 1.06 -14.50 -8.10
N LYS A 396 0.63 -14.88 -9.31
CA LYS A 396 1.28 -15.93 -10.11
C LYS A 396 2.78 -15.66 -10.31
N ARG A 397 3.15 -14.45 -10.72
CA ARG A 397 4.55 -14.08 -10.97
C ARG A 397 5.35 -13.98 -9.67
N GLY A 398 4.82 -13.32 -8.65
CA GLY A 398 5.48 -13.19 -7.36
C GLY A 398 5.74 -14.54 -6.70
N PHE A 399 4.75 -15.44 -6.70
CA PHE A 399 4.91 -16.79 -6.17
C PHE A 399 5.96 -17.59 -6.93
N ARG A 400 5.95 -17.50 -8.26
CA ARG A 400 6.94 -18.18 -9.10
C ARG A 400 8.36 -17.68 -8.78
N THR A 401 8.57 -16.37 -8.83
CA THR A 401 9.85 -15.74 -8.49
C THR A 401 10.31 -16.10 -7.07
N LEU A 402 9.39 -16.12 -6.10
CA LEU A 402 9.70 -16.48 -4.72
C LEU A 402 10.17 -17.94 -4.58
N LYS A 403 9.63 -18.85 -5.39
CA LYS A 403 10.03 -20.25 -5.45
C LYS A 403 11.41 -20.45 -6.10
N GLU A 404 11.73 -19.61 -7.08
CA GLU A 404 12.99 -19.67 -7.85
C GLU A 404 14.17 -18.99 -7.11
N LEU A 405 13.91 -18.16 -6.10
CA LEU A 405 14.94 -17.48 -5.33
C LEU A 405 15.81 -18.46 -4.53
N THR A 406 17.12 -18.43 -4.79
CA THR A 406 18.12 -19.24 -4.08
C THR A 406 18.37 -18.74 -2.65
N VAL A 407 18.32 -17.42 -2.43
CA VAL A 407 18.58 -16.77 -1.14
C VAL A 407 17.40 -15.90 -0.74
N LEU A 408 16.54 -16.48 0.12
CA LEU A 408 15.36 -15.79 0.63
C LEU A 408 15.72 -14.57 1.50
N ASP A 409 16.85 -14.61 2.23
CA ASP A 409 17.36 -13.52 3.10
C ASP A 409 17.91 -12.31 2.32
N SER A 410 17.85 -12.35 0.99
CA SER A 410 18.18 -11.17 0.18
C SER A 410 17.15 -10.05 0.41
N ALA A 411 17.56 -8.79 0.19
CA ALA A 411 16.63 -7.66 0.23
C ALA A 411 15.45 -7.84 -0.76
N ILE A 412 15.69 -8.51 -1.89
CA ILE A 412 14.66 -8.87 -2.88
C ILE A 412 13.70 -9.91 -2.29
N GLY A 413 14.21 -11.00 -1.70
CA GLY A 413 13.38 -12.05 -1.10
C GLY A 413 12.51 -11.55 0.05
N ILE A 414 13.06 -10.73 0.94
CA ILE A 414 12.32 -10.04 2.01
C ILE A 414 11.20 -9.18 1.41
N TYR A 415 11.53 -8.29 0.47
CA TYR A 415 10.55 -7.36 -0.11
C TYR A 415 9.46 -8.10 -0.88
N LEU A 416 9.82 -9.11 -1.66
CA LEU A 416 8.88 -9.92 -2.44
C LEU A 416 7.89 -10.66 -1.53
N SER A 417 8.39 -11.29 -0.48
CA SER A 417 7.57 -11.94 0.56
C SER A 417 6.61 -10.94 1.20
N THR A 418 7.15 -9.81 1.69
CA THR A 418 6.36 -8.72 2.28
C THR A 418 5.27 -8.22 1.34
N TYR A 419 5.59 -7.98 0.07
CA TYR A 419 4.62 -7.45 -0.88
C TYR A 419 3.52 -8.46 -1.18
N ILE A 420 3.81 -9.75 -1.33
CA ILE A 420 2.78 -10.78 -1.57
C ILE A 420 1.79 -10.89 -0.40
N ILE A 421 2.31 -10.90 0.83
CA ILE A 421 1.49 -10.92 2.05
C ILE A 421 0.65 -9.65 2.14
N TRP A 422 1.27 -8.50 1.90
CA TRP A 422 0.58 -7.22 1.88
C TRP A 422 -0.48 -7.15 0.79
N LEU A 423 -0.21 -7.69 -0.39
CA LEU A 423 -1.15 -7.75 -1.51
C LEU A 423 -2.41 -8.54 -1.11
N CYS A 424 -2.23 -9.65 -0.40
CA CYS A 424 -3.33 -10.42 0.18
C CYS A 424 -4.13 -9.58 1.18
N MET A 425 -3.48 -8.99 2.20
CA MET A 425 -4.13 -8.14 3.20
C MET A 425 -4.86 -6.95 2.55
N PHE A 426 -4.23 -6.30 1.56
CA PHE A 426 -4.74 -5.15 0.85
C PHE A 426 -6.03 -5.47 0.11
N TRP A 427 -6.07 -6.56 -0.66
CA TRP A 427 -7.25 -6.93 -1.45
C TRP A 427 -8.37 -7.56 -0.62
N LEU A 428 -8.04 -8.32 0.43
CA LEU A 428 -9.02 -8.79 1.41
C LEU A 428 -9.69 -7.60 2.09
N ARG A 429 -8.91 -6.64 2.57
CA ARG A 429 -9.45 -5.40 3.13
C ARG A 429 -10.30 -4.63 2.11
N SER A 430 -9.82 -4.50 0.88
CA SER A 430 -10.50 -3.78 -0.21
C SER A 430 -11.82 -4.43 -0.63
N SER A 431 -12.05 -5.69 -0.26
CA SER A 431 -13.35 -6.36 -0.45
C SER A 431 -14.41 -5.89 0.56
N PHE A 432 -13.98 -5.23 1.64
CA PHE A 432 -14.85 -4.66 2.68
C PHE A 432 -14.80 -3.15 2.77
N ASP A 433 -14.01 -2.48 1.92
CA ASP A 433 -14.01 -1.03 1.87
C ASP A 433 -13.53 -0.50 0.51
N ASP A 434 -13.93 0.71 0.17
CA ASP A 434 -13.49 1.44 -1.02
C ASP A 434 -12.12 2.09 -0.76
N MET A 435 -11.07 1.29 -0.95
CA MET A 435 -9.69 1.62 -0.58
C MET A 435 -8.82 2.06 -1.76
N PHE A 436 -9.21 1.74 -3.00
CA PHE A 436 -8.42 2.01 -4.20
C PHE A 436 -8.59 3.46 -4.70
N ARG A 437 -8.40 4.44 -3.82
CA ARG A 437 -8.58 5.88 -4.11
C ARG A 437 -7.53 6.74 -3.43
N HIS A 438 -7.20 7.87 -4.06
CA HIS A 438 -6.27 8.88 -3.53
C HIS A 438 -4.93 8.25 -3.08
N SER A 439 -4.37 8.73 -1.96
CA SER A 439 -3.07 8.34 -1.41
C SER A 439 -2.90 6.82 -1.25
N ILE A 440 -3.97 6.06 -0.97
CA ILE A 440 -3.87 4.60 -0.83
C ILE A 440 -3.61 3.94 -2.20
N SER A 441 -4.25 4.45 -3.26
CA SER A 441 -3.97 3.99 -4.62
C SER A 441 -2.54 4.36 -5.02
N THR A 442 -2.12 5.60 -4.77
CA THR A 442 -0.73 6.05 -4.98
C THR A 442 0.28 5.13 -4.29
N PHE A 443 0.03 4.80 -3.01
CA PHE A 443 0.88 3.87 -2.26
C PHE A 443 0.94 2.48 -2.92
N TYR A 444 -0.21 1.94 -3.31
CA TYR A 444 -0.29 0.65 -3.99
C TYR A 444 0.50 0.62 -5.30
N TRP A 445 0.37 1.64 -6.14
CA TRP A 445 1.04 1.69 -7.43
C TRP A 445 2.55 1.88 -7.30
N VAL A 446 3.02 2.67 -6.33
CA VAL A 446 4.45 2.80 -6.05
C VAL A 446 5.04 1.49 -5.54
N LEU A 447 4.40 0.83 -4.57
CA LEU A 447 4.86 -0.48 -4.09
C LEU A 447 4.81 -1.55 -5.20
N ALA A 448 3.79 -1.49 -6.07
CA ALA A 448 3.69 -2.38 -7.22
C ALA A 448 4.87 -2.24 -8.19
N ALA A 449 5.40 -1.03 -8.34
CA ALA A 449 6.55 -0.77 -9.20
C ALA A 449 7.79 -1.52 -8.68
N PHE A 450 8.07 -1.42 -7.38
CA PHE A 450 9.21 -2.13 -6.78
C PHE A 450 9.02 -3.65 -6.78
N PHE A 451 7.80 -4.12 -6.57
CA PHE A 451 7.47 -5.54 -6.74
C PHE A 451 7.79 -6.01 -8.16
N THR A 452 7.43 -5.21 -9.16
CA THR A 452 7.72 -5.53 -10.57
C THR A 452 9.21 -5.56 -10.83
N PHE A 453 9.96 -4.61 -10.28
CA PHE A 453 11.43 -4.61 -10.33
C PHE A 453 12.00 -5.93 -9.77
N CYS A 454 11.58 -6.35 -8.57
CA CYS A 454 12.03 -7.61 -7.97
C CYS A 454 11.76 -8.84 -8.88
N VAL A 455 10.58 -8.89 -9.51
CA VAL A 455 10.23 -9.97 -10.45
C VAL A 455 11.10 -9.94 -11.71
N MET A 456 11.40 -8.74 -12.23
CA MET A 456 12.24 -8.58 -13.44
C MET A 456 13.71 -8.87 -13.18
N SER A 457 14.27 -8.45 -12.03
CA SER A 457 15.67 -8.71 -11.67
C SER A 457 15.97 -10.20 -11.64
N GLN A 458 15.09 -11.01 -11.04
CA GLN A 458 15.27 -12.47 -11.00
C GLN A 458 15.26 -13.10 -12.41
N GLN A 459 14.37 -12.64 -13.29
CA GLN A 459 14.28 -13.15 -14.66
C GLN A 459 15.51 -12.79 -15.51
N GLN A 460 16.19 -11.69 -15.19
CA GLN A 460 17.43 -11.31 -15.86
C GLN A 460 18.61 -12.16 -15.36
N GLU A 461 18.67 -12.49 -14.07
CA GLU A 461 19.66 -13.43 -13.52
C GLU A 461 19.53 -14.81 -14.18
N GLU A 462 18.30 -15.33 -14.35
CA GLU A 462 18.03 -16.61 -15.03
C GLU A 462 18.39 -16.63 -16.52
N LYS A 463 18.40 -15.48 -17.20
CA LYS A 463 18.79 -15.40 -18.62
C LYS A 463 20.30 -15.32 -18.83
N ASN A 464 21.03 -14.88 -17.81
CA ASN A 464 22.47 -14.61 -17.89
C ASN A 464 23.33 -15.74 -17.30
N GLY A 465 22.75 -16.61 -16.48
CA GLY A 465 23.37 -17.84 -15.97
C GLY A 465 22.93 -19.04 -16.78
#